data_AF-A0A2A2M5R6-F1
#
_entry.id   AF-A0A2A2M5R6-F1
#
_cell.length_a   1.000
_cell.length_b   1.000
_cell.length_c   1.000
_cell.angle_alpha   90.00
_cell.angle_beta   90.00
_cell.angle_gamma   90.00
#
_symmetry.space_group_name_H-M   'P 1'
#
loop_
_entity.id
_entity.type
_entity.pdbx_description
1 polymer ?
#
loop_
_entity_poly.entity_id
_entity_poly.type
_entity_poly.pdbx_seq_one_letter_code
_entity_poly.pdbx_strand_id
1 'polypeptide(L)' 'MEEASYIGPMAQGLVELQQAGRLRAFDAVAMAHLLNGAMGDSGIWVIAQDDPQAAAERVKGALRCLMEGLQA' A
#
# COMPACT_ATOMS: atom_id res chain seq x y z
N MET A 1 7.20 -21.74 -5.28
CA MET A 1 7.32 -20.36 -5.77
C MET A 1 6.01 -19.67 -5.43
N GLU A 2 5.94 -19.13 -4.22
CA GLU A 2 4.71 -18.72 -3.50
C GLU A 2 4.50 -17.20 -3.55
N GLU A 3 5.15 -16.49 -4.48
CA GLU A 3 4.90 -15.05 -4.72
C GLU A 3 3.46 -14.76 -5.16
N ALA A 4 2.71 -15.78 -5.59
CA ALA A 4 1.35 -15.67 -6.11
C ALA A 4 0.27 -15.36 -5.06
N SER A 5 0.53 -15.46 -3.74
CA SER A 5 -0.57 -15.45 -2.77
C SER A 5 -1.10 -14.05 -2.38
N TYR A 6 -0.24 -13.01 -2.31
CA TYR A 6 -0.64 -11.70 -1.75
C TYR A 6 -0.35 -10.50 -2.66
N ILE A 7 0.67 -10.59 -3.51
CA ILE A 7 1.06 -9.50 -4.42
C ILE A 7 0.19 -9.48 -5.67
N GLY A 8 -0.15 -10.66 -6.21
CA GLY A 8 -0.93 -10.80 -7.44
C GLY A 8 -2.23 -9.99 -7.47
N PRO A 9 -3.14 -10.16 -6.47
CA PRO A 9 -4.39 -9.40 -6.43
C PRO A 9 -4.18 -7.88 -6.30
N MET A 10 -3.17 -7.44 -5.53
CA MET A 10 -2.87 -6.02 -5.37
C MET A 10 -2.34 -5.42 -6.67
N ALA A 11 -1.39 -6.09 -7.32
CA ALA A 11 -0.85 -5.67 -8.61
C ALA A 11 -1.94 -5.59 -9.67
N GLN A 12 -2.85 -6.57 -9.71
CA GLN A 12 -3.99 -6.58 -10.63
C GLN A 12 -4.91 -5.37 -10.41
N GLY A 13 -5.28 -5.07 -9.16
CA GLY A 13 -6.10 -3.88 -8.85
C GLY A 13 -5.41 -2.56 -9.22
N LEU A 14 -4.08 -2.47 -9.06
CA LEU A 14 -3.31 -1.29 -9.49
C LEU A 14 -3.34 -1.13 -11.02
N VAL A 15 -3.20 -2.22 -11.77
CA VAL A 15 -3.32 -2.21 -13.25
C VAL A 15 -4.72 -1.75 -13.68
N GLU A 16 -5.78 -2.26 -13.05
CA GLU A 16 -7.15 -1.86 -13.36
C GLU A 16 -7.39 -0.37 -13.13
N LEU A 17 -6.86 0.18 -12.03
CA LEU A 17 -6.95 1.61 -11.73
C LEU A 17 -6.13 2.47 -12.69
N GLN A 18 -4.98 1.99 -13.18
CA GLN A 18 -4.22 2.66 -14.25
C GLN A 18 -5.00 2.65 -15.57
N GLN A 19 -5.59 1.52 -15.94
CA GLN A 19 -6.42 1.40 -17.16
C GLN A 19 -7.66 2.30 -17.11
N ALA A 20 -8.23 2.51 -15.92
CA ALA A 20 -9.34 3.44 -15.69
C ALA A 20 -8.90 4.92 -15.65
N GLY A 21 -7.61 5.22 -15.83
CA GLY A 21 -7.07 6.58 -15.76
C GLY A 21 -7.11 7.19 -14.36
N ARG A 22 -7.20 6.36 -13.31
CA ARG A 22 -7.29 6.81 -11.92
C ARG A 22 -5.93 6.96 -11.25
N LEU A 23 -4.94 6.21 -11.72
CA LEU A 23 -3.57 6.23 -11.25
C LEU A 23 -2.62 6.58 -12.39
N ARG A 24 -1.51 7.23 -12.06
CA ARG A 24 -0.40 7.48 -12.99
C ARG A 24 0.25 6.17 -13.45
N ALA A 25 1.04 6.25 -14.53
CA ALA A 25 1.85 5.13 -14.97
C ALA A 25 3.01 4.83 -13.99
N PHE A 26 3.14 3.57 -13.58
CA PHE A 26 4.22 2.99 -12.78
C PHE A 26 4.20 1.47 -12.93
N ASP A 27 5.26 0.78 -12.49
CA ASP A 27 5.29 -0.68 -12.43
C ASP A 27 4.39 -1.19 -11.29
N ALA A 28 3.28 -1.85 -11.64
CA ALA A 28 2.26 -2.28 -10.69
C ALA A 28 2.74 -3.38 -9.73
N VAL A 29 3.63 -4.27 -10.17
CA VAL A 29 4.16 -5.34 -9.33
C VAL A 29 5.15 -4.76 -8.33
N ALA A 30 6.07 -3.91 -8.77
CA ALA A 30 7.00 -3.23 -7.89
C ALA A 30 6.27 -2.33 -6.88
N MET A 31 5.23 -1.62 -7.32
CA MET A 31 4.40 -0.80 -6.43
C MET A 31 3.65 -1.66 -5.41
N ALA A 32 3.11 -2.82 -5.80
CA ALA A 32 2.46 -3.73 -4.87
C ALA A 32 3.43 -4.24 -3.79
N HIS A 33 4.68 -4.55 -4.14
CA HIS A 33 5.71 -4.88 -3.16
C HIS A 33 6.03 -3.72 -2.20
N LEU A 34 6.15 -2.49 -2.72
CA LEU A 34 6.38 -1.30 -1.90
C LEU A 34 5.24 -1.05 -0.91
N LEU A 35 3.99 -1.11 -1.39
CA LEU A 35 2.81 -0.92 -0.54
C LEU A 35 2.71 -2.02 0.52
N ASN A 36 2.94 -3.28 0.14
CA ASN A 36 2.94 -4.39 1.08
C ASN A 36 4.03 -4.24 2.14
N GLY A 37 5.24 -3.83 1.75
CA GLY A 37 6.34 -3.56 2.68
C GLY A 37 6.02 -2.42 3.65
N ALA A 38 5.50 -1.29 3.14
CA ALA A 38 5.11 -0.15 3.97
C ALA A 38 3.99 -0.53 4.97
N MET A 39 3.00 -1.30 4.55
CA MET A 39 1.92 -1.77 5.43
C MET A 39 2.42 -2.80 6.46
N GLY A 40 3.30 -3.72 6.06
CA GLY A 40 3.88 -4.71 6.96
C GLY A 40 4.73 -4.06 8.06
N ASP A 41 5.66 -3.19 7.69
CA ASP A 41 6.54 -2.50 8.64
C ASP A 41 5.76 -1.56 9.57
N SER A 42 4.82 -0.79 9.02
CA SER A 42 3.96 0.08 9.84
C SER A 42 3.05 -0.69 10.78
N GLY A 43 2.58 -1.89 10.41
CA GLY A 43 1.86 -2.78 11.31
C GLY A 43 2.69 -3.19 12.53
N ILE A 44 3.97 -3.53 12.33
CA ILE A 44 4.91 -3.84 13.42
C ILE A 44 5.14 -2.61 14.30
N TRP A 45 5.28 -1.42 13.70
CA TRP A 45 5.44 -0.19 14.47
C TRP A 45 4.21 0.12 15.34
N VAL A 46 3.00 -0.05 14.80
CA VAL A 46 1.72 0.20 15.51
C VAL A 46 1.59 -0.68 16.76
N ILE A 47 1.87 -1.98 16.65
CA ILE A 47 1.73 -2.90 17.80
C ILE A 47 2.73 -2.63 18.93
N ALA A 48 3.81 -1.91 18.64
CA ALA A 48 4.85 -1.57 19.60
C ALA A 48 4.58 -0.25 20.35
N GLN A 49 3.50 0.47 20.03
CA GLN A 49 3.16 1.74 20.69
C GLN A 49 2.31 1.53 21.94
N ASP A 50 2.43 2.44 22.92
CA ASP A 50 1.61 2.46 24.13
C ASP A 50 0.11 2.67 23.83
N ASP A 51 -0.20 3.41 22.77
CA ASP A 51 -1.54 3.59 22.21
C ASP A 51 -1.58 3.13 20.73
N PRO A 52 -1.85 1.84 20.47
CA PRO A 52 -1.91 1.30 19.12
C PRO A 52 -3.02 1.94 18.26
N GLN A 53 -4.11 2.42 18.87
CA GLN A 53 -5.21 3.03 18.13
C GLN A 53 -4.79 4.40 17.59
N ALA A 54 -4.16 5.23 18.42
CA ALA A 54 -3.61 6.51 17.98
C ALA A 54 -2.51 6.33 16.93
N ALA A 55 -1.66 5.30 17.09
CA ALA A 55 -0.64 4.95 16.11
C ALA A 55 -1.24 4.54 14.76
N ALA A 56 -2.30 3.73 14.76
CA ALA A 56 -2.99 3.32 13.54
C ALA A 56 -3.58 4.51 12.77
N GLU A 57 -4.15 5.51 13.46
CA GLU A 57 -4.65 6.72 12.80
C GLU A 57 -3.53 7.53 12.13
N ARG A 58 -2.34 7.57 12.74
CA ARG A 58 -1.15 8.20 12.13
C ARG A 58 -0.71 7.47 10.86
N VAL A 59 -0.67 6.14 10.89
CA VAL A 59 -0.35 5.31 9.71
C VAL A 59 -1.36 5.51 8.60
N LYS A 60 -2.67 5.53 8.91
CA LYS A 60 -3.72 5.83 7.91
C LYS A 60 -3.53 7.20 7.27
N GLY A 61 -3.16 8.21 8.06
CA GLY A 61 -2.84 9.55 7.55
C GLY A 61 -1.68 9.53 6.54
N ALA A 62 -0.58 8.87 6.90
CA ALA A 62 0.60 8.75 6.03
C ALA A 62 0.31 7.92 4.77
N LEU A 63 -0.41 6.80 4.90
CA LEU A 63 -0.79 5.94 3.77
C LEU A 63 -1.68 6.70 2.77
N ARG A 64 -2.61 7.53 3.27
CA ARG A 64 -3.45 8.38 2.40
C ARG A 64 -2.60 9.32 1.56
N CYS A 65 -1.65 10.01 2.17
CA CYS A 65 -0.72 10.92 1.48
C CYS A 65 0.09 10.15 0.40
N LEU A 66 0.58 8.95 0.72
CA LEU A 66 1.28 8.09 -0.23
C LEU A 66 0.39 7.75 -1.44
N MET A 67 -0.87 7.33 -1.19
CA MET A 67 -1.82 6.94 -2.24
C MET A 67 -2.27 8.12 -3.10
N GLU A 68 -2.45 9.30 -2.51
CA GLU A 68 -2.71 10.55 -3.25
C GLU A 68 -1.55 10.87 -4.20
N GLY A 69 -0.31 10.55 -3.81
CA GLY A 69 0.88 10.60 -4.65
C GLY A 69 0.88 9.67 -5.87
N LEU A 70 -0.10 8.77 -6.01
CA LEU A 70 -0.25 7.88 -7.17
C LEU A 70 -1.37 8.29 -8.12
N GLN A 71 -2.24 9.22 -7.71
CA GLN A 71 -3.41 9.64 -8.51
C GLN A 71 -2.98 10.42 -9.76
N ALA A 72 -3.71 10.21 -10.87
CA ALA A 72 -3.51 10.90 -12.15
C ALA A 72 -4.12 12.32 -12.17
#